data_AF-A0A6J4P550-F1
#
_entry.id   AF-A0A6J4P550-F1
#
_cell.length_a   1.000
_cell.length_b   1.000
_cell.length_c   1.000
_cell.angle_alpha   90.00
_cell.angle_beta   90.00
_cell.angle_gamma   90.00
#
_symmetry.space_group_name_H-M   'P 1'
#
loop_
_entity.id
_entity.type
_entity.pdbx_description
1 polymer ?
#
loop_
_entity_poly.entity_id
_entity_poly.type
_entity_poly.pdbx_seq_one_letter_code
_entity_poly.pdbx_strand_id
1 'polypeptide(L)'
;MPDARPKRLNEIDDLRDMGRFPIPVYAGATSNILLTICLTYWLRGRSGGPLTLPAWAAGIICANLVPVVALRSRMDEDTSFPPIEEMGFFGDQHKFSSWVYAVASGNMLFWVVLSWSVFSRRRDRKTLAGMLLLAFLCTFFPAWVRLFRKP
;
A
#
# COMPACT_ATOMS: atom_id res chain seq x y z
N MET A 1 -7.31 35.68 -2.74
CA MET A 1 -7.14 34.23 -3.02
C MET A 1 -6.12 33.73 -2.03
N PRO A 2 -6.43 32.76 -1.15
CA PRO A 2 -5.40 32.28 -0.25
C PRO A 2 -4.35 31.55 -1.08
N ASP A 3 -3.10 32.01 -1.00
CA ASP A 3 -1.91 31.31 -1.46
C ASP A 3 -1.83 29.94 -0.77
N ALA A 4 -2.52 28.95 -1.31
CA ALA A 4 -2.50 27.59 -0.80
C ALA A 4 -1.17 26.96 -1.21
N ARG A 5 -0.14 27.16 -0.36
CA ARG A 5 1.13 26.44 -0.49
C ARG A 5 0.85 24.94 -0.71
N PRO A 6 1.58 24.27 -1.61
CA PRO A 6 1.37 22.86 -1.88
C PRO A 6 1.59 22.05 -0.60
N LYS A 7 0.60 21.20 -0.28
CA LYS A 7 0.58 20.39 0.92
C LYS A 7 1.75 19.41 0.93
N ARG A 8 2.41 19.26 2.09
CA ARG A 8 3.57 18.40 2.31
C ARG A 8 3.17 17.04 2.87
N LEU A 9 4.10 16.08 2.85
CA LEU A 9 3.82 14.69 3.25
C LEU A 9 3.38 14.52 4.71
N ASN A 10 3.89 15.34 5.62
CA ASN A 10 3.52 15.33 7.03
C ASN A 10 2.17 15.99 7.31
N GLU A 11 1.66 16.78 6.36
CA GLU A 11 0.41 17.54 6.50
C GLU A 11 -0.81 16.76 5.99
N ILE A 12 -0.61 15.60 5.35
CA ILE A 12 -1.70 14.75 4.85
C ILE A 12 -2.69 14.45 5.99
N ASP A 13 -3.95 14.83 5.81
CA ASP A 13 -5.04 14.69 6.78
C ASP A 13 -6.33 14.12 6.15
N ASP A 14 -6.42 14.05 4.83
CA ASP A 14 -7.55 13.49 4.07
C ASP A 14 -7.06 12.40 3.10
N LEU A 15 -7.84 11.33 2.94
CA LEU A 15 -7.62 10.28 1.93
C LEU A 15 -7.61 10.85 0.51
N ARG A 16 -8.31 11.95 0.25
CA ARG A 16 -8.32 12.62 -1.06
C ARG A 16 -6.94 13.16 -1.44
N ASP A 17 -6.07 13.47 -0.48
CA ASP A 17 -4.70 13.91 -0.74
C ASP A 17 -3.86 12.81 -1.37
N MET A 18 -4.16 11.54 -1.07
CA MET A 18 -3.50 10.40 -1.70
C MET A 18 -3.71 10.37 -3.20
N GLY A 19 -4.82 10.96 -3.69
CA GLY A 19 -5.10 11.14 -5.12
C GLY A 19 -4.03 11.95 -5.87
N ARG A 20 -3.25 12.76 -5.14
CA ARG A 20 -2.20 13.64 -5.71
C ARG A 20 -0.85 12.94 -5.85
N PHE A 21 -0.70 11.74 -5.30
CA PHE A 21 0.56 10.99 -5.39
C PHE A 21 1.03 10.81 -6.84
N PRO A 22 2.35 10.85 -7.08
CA PRO A 22 2.91 10.60 -8.40
C PRO A 22 2.72 9.14 -8.81
N ILE A 23 2.61 8.90 -10.13
CA ILE A 23 2.34 7.56 -10.72
C ILE A 23 3.26 6.45 -10.18
N PRO A 24 4.58 6.66 -10.02
CA PRO A 24 5.47 5.64 -9.47
C PRO A 24 5.04 5.11 -8.11
N VAL A 25 4.36 5.94 -7.29
CA VAL A 25 3.89 5.52 -5.98
C VAL A 25 2.71 4.57 -6.09
N TYR A 26 1.76 4.84 -6.97
CA TYR A 26 0.68 3.90 -7.26
C TYR A 26 1.21 2.59 -7.85
N ALA A 27 2.20 2.66 -8.75
CA ALA A 27 2.83 1.49 -9.33
C ALA A 27 3.51 0.62 -8.25
N GLY A 28 4.23 1.26 -7.32
CA GLY A 28 4.88 0.57 -6.21
C GLY A 28 3.89 -0.03 -5.21
N ALA A 29 2.87 0.72 -4.80
CA ALA A 29 1.81 0.22 -3.92
C ALA A 29 1.04 -0.95 -4.55
N THR A 30 0.71 -0.85 -5.84
CA THR A 30 0.05 -1.93 -6.60
C THR A 30 0.95 -3.15 -6.68
N SER A 31 2.23 -2.99 -7.04
CA SER A 31 3.19 -4.09 -7.10
C SER A 31 3.32 -4.81 -5.77
N ASN A 32 3.33 -4.08 -4.66
CA ASN A 32 3.39 -4.63 -3.31
C ASN A 32 2.17 -5.50 -2.97
N ILE A 33 0.97 -5.07 -3.35
CA ILE A 33 -0.26 -5.85 -3.15
C ILE A 33 -0.27 -7.09 -4.04
N LEU A 34 0.09 -6.96 -5.32
CA LEU A 34 0.16 -8.10 -6.25
C LEU A 34 1.17 -9.15 -5.76
N LEU A 35 2.34 -8.72 -5.32
CA LEU A 35 3.34 -9.60 -4.72
C LEU A 35 2.79 -10.29 -3.47
N THR A 36 2.14 -9.54 -2.58
CA THR A 36 1.51 -10.09 -1.37
C THR A 36 0.49 -11.18 -1.70
N ILE A 37 -0.34 -10.98 -2.74
CA ILE A 37 -1.31 -12.00 -3.19
C ILE A 37 -0.60 -13.24 -3.73
N CYS A 38 0.44 -13.08 -4.55
CA CYS A 38 1.26 -14.19 -5.06
C CYS A 38 1.92 -15.00 -3.92
N LEU A 39 2.49 -14.31 -2.94
CA LEU A 39 3.10 -14.95 -1.78
C LEU A 39 2.04 -15.66 -0.92
N THR A 40 0.86 -15.06 -0.75
CA THR A 40 -0.27 -15.67 -0.03
C THR A 40 -0.73 -16.95 -0.73
N TYR A 41 -0.83 -16.94 -2.07
CA TYR A 41 -1.15 -18.12 -2.87
C TYR A 41 -0.13 -19.25 -2.67
N TRP A 42 1.16 -18.91 -2.65
CA TRP A 42 2.25 -19.86 -2.48
C TRP A 42 2.28 -20.44 -1.06
N LEU A 43 2.15 -19.60 -0.03
CA LEU A 43 2.15 -20.01 1.37
C LEU A 43 0.95 -20.89 1.70
N ARG A 44 -0.25 -20.54 1.20
CA ARG A 44 -1.46 -21.33 1.42
C ARG A 44 -1.33 -22.75 0.84
N GLY A 45 -0.53 -22.93 -0.20
CA GLY A 45 -0.21 -24.24 -0.76
C GLY A 45 0.73 -25.10 0.08
N ARG A 46 1.40 -24.52 1.08
CA ARG A 46 2.38 -25.21 1.96
C ARG A 46 1.95 -25.31 3.42
N SER A 47 1.12 -24.39 3.90
CA SER A 47 0.83 -24.25 5.33
C SER A 47 -0.67 -24.10 5.59
N GLY A 48 -1.19 -24.91 6.52
CA GLY A 48 -2.62 -25.11 6.76
C GLY A 48 -3.12 -24.81 8.17
N GLY A 49 -2.25 -24.42 9.10
CA GLY A 49 -2.59 -24.30 10.51
C GLY A 49 -3.49 -23.10 10.86
N PRO A 50 -4.18 -23.14 12.02
CA PRO A 50 -5.08 -22.08 12.46
C PRO A 50 -4.37 -20.74 12.71
N LEU A 51 -3.08 -20.78 13.07
CA LEU A 51 -2.27 -19.59 13.31
C LEU A 51 -1.55 -19.08 12.05
N THR A 52 -1.64 -19.78 10.92
CA THR A 52 -0.88 -19.39 9.72
C THR A 52 -1.35 -18.06 9.15
N LEU A 53 -2.66 -17.81 9.11
CA LEU A 53 -3.20 -16.53 8.63
C LEU A 53 -2.81 -15.36 9.55
N PRO A 54 -3.04 -15.41 10.87
CA PRO A 54 -2.59 -14.34 11.78
C PRO A 54 -1.10 -14.06 11.70
N ALA A 55 -0.26 -15.11 11.70
CA ALA A 55 1.19 -14.96 11.62
C ALA A 55 1.63 -14.35 10.27
N TRP A 56 0.99 -14.77 9.17
CA TRP A 56 1.26 -14.24 7.84
C TRP A 56 0.85 -12.77 7.71
N ALA A 57 -0.34 -12.41 8.18
CA ALA A 57 -0.82 -11.03 8.18
C ALA A 57 0.09 -10.11 9.00
N ALA A 58 0.47 -10.54 10.22
CA ALA A 58 1.42 -9.81 11.05
C ALA A 58 2.78 -9.68 10.36
N GLY A 59 3.29 -10.77 9.77
CA GLY A 59 4.55 -10.77 9.03
C GLY A 59 4.58 -9.78 7.85
N ILE A 60 3.52 -9.76 7.03
CA ILE A 60 3.38 -8.81 5.92
C ILE A 60 3.31 -7.36 6.42
N ILE A 61 2.51 -7.09 7.46
CA ILE A 61 2.41 -5.74 8.03
C ILE A 61 3.76 -5.29 8.59
N CYS A 62 4.44 -6.13 9.38
CA CYS A 62 5.77 -5.83 9.89
C CYS A 62 6.79 -5.60 8.77
N ALA A 63 6.78 -6.42 7.72
CA ALA A 63 7.69 -6.24 6.57
C ALA A 63 7.50 -4.89 5.86
N ASN A 64 6.28 -4.33 5.89
CA ASN A 64 5.99 -3.01 5.35
C ASN A 64 6.35 -1.86 6.31
N LEU A 65 6.11 -2.04 7.61
CA LEU A 65 6.31 -0.99 8.61
C LEU A 65 7.76 -0.88 9.10
N VAL A 66 8.50 -1.98 9.20
CA VAL A 66 9.87 -1.98 9.76
C VAL A 66 10.81 -1.05 8.98
N PRO A 67 10.88 -1.09 7.63
CA PRO A 67 11.71 -0.15 6.87
C PRO A 67 11.33 1.31 7.14
N VAL A 68 10.03 1.59 7.26
CA VAL A 68 9.51 2.93 7.54
C VAL A 68 9.93 3.41 8.93
N VAL A 69 9.75 2.57 9.96
CA VAL A 69 10.14 2.90 11.33
C VAL A 69 11.65 3.13 11.43
N ALA A 70 12.45 2.29 10.78
CA ALA A 70 13.91 2.41 10.76
C ALA A 70 14.41 3.68 10.04
N LEU A 71 13.73 4.10 8.98
CA LEU A 71 14.03 5.38 8.31
C LEU A 71 13.57 6.57 9.15
N ARG A 72 12.39 6.47 9.78
CA ARG A 72 11.83 7.52 10.62
C ARG A 72 12.63 7.75 11.90
N SER A 73 13.28 6.73 12.46
CA SER A 73 14.16 6.88 13.61
C SER A 73 15.48 7.61 13.30
N ARG A 74 15.76 7.88 12.02
CA ARG A 74 16.92 8.67 11.55
C ARG A 74 16.51 10.07 11.10
N MET A 75 15.26 10.48 11.33
CA MET A 75 14.81 11.83 11.04
C MET A 75 15.22 12.78 12.16
N ASP A 76 15.86 13.88 11.79
CA ASP A 76 16.23 14.98 12.68
C ASP A 76 15.38 16.23 12.42
N GLU A 77 15.55 17.28 13.22
CA GLU A 77 14.79 18.53 13.12
C GLU A 77 14.93 19.22 11.74
N ASP A 78 16.04 19.00 11.04
CA ASP A 78 16.31 19.54 9.70
C ASP A 78 15.69 18.72 8.55
N THR A 79 14.87 17.71 8.86
CA THR A 79 14.31 16.82 7.83
C THR A 79 13.35 17.58 6.91
N SER A 80 13.69 17.67 5.63
CA SER A 80 12.83 18.26 4.61
C SER A 80 11.66 17.35 4.24
N PHE A 81 10.45 17.92 4.28
CA PHE A 81 9.21 17.29 3.80
C PHE A 81 8.86 17.86 2.43
N PRO A 82 9.04 17.11 1.33
CA PRO A 82 8.67 17.59 0.00
C PRO A 82 7.15 17.74 -0.14
N PRO A 83 6.69 18.51 -1.14
CA PRO A 83 5.30 18.49 -1.59
C PRO A 83 4.85 17.08 -1.97
N ILE A 84 3.56 16.78 -1.78
CA ILE A 84 2.97 15.46 -2.07
C ILE A 84 3.22 15.01 -3.53
N GLU A 85 3.21 15.94 -4.47
CA GLU A 85 3.35 15.66 -5.91
C GLU A 85 4.79 15.36 -6.33
N GLU A 86 5.77 15.79 -5.53
CA GLU A 86 7.20 15.67 -5.81
C GLU A 86 7.85 14.50 -5.05
N MET A 87 7.06 13.75 -4.27
CA MET A 87 7.60 12.70 -3.40
C MET A 87 8.25 11.56 -4.15
N GLY A 88 9.43 11.15 -3.70
CA GLY A 88 10.10 9.94 -4.16
C GLY A 88 9.51 8.69 -3.49
N PHE A 89 9.16 7.68 -4.30
CA PHE A 89 8.57 6.44 -3.77
C PHE A 89 9.44 5.77 -2.70
N PHE A 90 10.74 5.62 -2.90
CA PHE A 90 11.62 4.95 -1.92
C PHE A 90 12.18 5.90 -0.86
N GLY A 91 12.37 7.17 -1.22
CA GLY A 91 13.06 8.15 -0.38
C GLY A 91 12.16 8.78 0.68
N ASP A 92 10.87 8.99 0.39
CA ASP A 92 10.01 9.83 1.21
C ASP A 92 8.84 9.10 1.88
N GLN A 93 8.71 7.80 1.64
CA GLN A 93 7.63 6.98 2.21
C GLN A 93 7.56 7.01 3.73
N HIS A 94 8.68 7.24 4.41
CA HIS A 94 8.75 7.28 5.87
C HIS A 94 8.31 8.62 6.48
N LYS A 95 8.08 9.64 5.63
CA LYS A 95 7.73 11.00 6.02
C LYS A 95 6.23 11.26 6.07
N PHE A 96 5.39 10.27 5.74
CA PHE A 96 3.94 10.41 5.85
C PHE A 96 3.48 10.53 7.31
N SER A 97 2.33 11.18 7.49
CA SER A 97 1.60 11.16 8.76
C SER A 97 1.24 9.74 9.19
N SER A 98 1.26 9.46 10.49
CA SER A 98 1.16 8.10 11.02
C SER A 98 -0.13 7.36 10.64
N TRP A 99 -1.23 8.09 10.48
CA TRP A 99 -2.52 7.51 10.09
C TRP A 99 -2.51 6.94 8.66
N VAL A 100 -1.65 7.46 7.78
CA VAL A 100 -1.47 6.94 6.41
C VAL A 100 -0.95 5.50 6.47
N TYR A 101 -0.04 5.20 7.40
CA TYR A 101 0.43 3.82 7.60
C TYR A 101 -0.63 2.92 8.20
N ALA A 102 -1.53 3.45 9.05
CA ALA A 102 -2.66 2.68 9.57
C ALA A 102 -3.62 2.28 8.43
N VAL A 103 -3.94 3.22 7.53
CA VAL A 103 -4.76 2.95 6.35
C VAL A 103 -4.06 1.98 5.39
N ALA A 104 -2.77 2.18 5.12
CA ALA A 104 -2.00 1.28 4.27
C ALA A 104 -1.94 -0.15 4.85
N SER A 105 -1.75 -0.28 6.17
CA SER A 105 -1.76 -1.56 6.88
C SER A 105 -3.13 -2.22 6.84
N GLY A 106 -4.21 -1.45 7.02
CA GLY A 106 -5.58 -1.93 6.90
C GLY A 106 -5.91 -2.44 5.49
N ASN A 107 -5.51 -1.70 4.47
CA ASN A 107 -5.64 -2.11 3.07
C ASN A 107 -4.85 -3.40 2.79
N MET A 108 -3.62 -3.50 3.31
CA MET A 108 -2.81 -4.71 3.15
C MET A 108 -3.44 -5.92 3.86
N LEU A 109 -3.92 -5.73 5.09
CA LEU A 109 -4.64 -6.77 5.84
C LEU A 109 -5.87 -7.25 5.09
N PHE A 110 -6.65 -6.33 4.51
CA PHE A 110 -7.81 -6.67 3.68
C PHE A 110 -7.42 -7.60 2.53
N TRP A 111 -6.37 -7.28 1.77
CA TRP A 111 -5.93 -8.12 0.65
C TRP A 111 -5.39 -9.48 1.09
N VAL A 112 -4.66 -9.53 2.21
CA VAL A 112 -4.19 -10.80 2.80
C VAL A 112 -5.38 -11.68 3.18
N VAL A 113 -6.34 -11.15 3.93
CA VAL A 113 -7.51 -11.93 4.39
C VAL A 113 -8.37 -12.36 3.21
N LEU A 114 -8.68 -11.45 2.27
CA LEU A 114 -9.49 -11.76 1.10
C LEU A 114 -8.85 -12.85 0.23
N SER A 115 -7.57 -12.67 -0.13
CA SER A 115 -6.85 -13.66 -0.95
C SER A 115 -6.73 -15.00 -0.22
N TRP A 116 -6.47 -15.00 1.09
CA TRP A 116 -6.44 -16.21 1.91
C TRP A 116 -7.78 -16.95 1.88
N SER A 117 -8.90 -16.24 2.08
CA SER A 117 -10.25 -16.81 2.05
C SER A 117 -10.57 -17.39 0.67
N VAL A 118 -10.22 -16.68 -0.40
CA VAL A 118 -10.46 -17.13 -1.78
C VAL A 118 -9.64 -18.39 -2.09
N PHE A 119 -8.33 -18.39 -1.79
CA PHE A 119 -7.47 -19.54 -2.03
C PHE A 119 -7.75 -20.72 -1.09
N SER A 120 -8.37 -20.49 0.06
CA SER A 120 -8.87 -21.57 0.92
C SER A 120 -10.06 -22.30 0.34
N ARG A 121 -10.87 -21.64 -0.50
CA ARG A 121 -11.99 -22.28 -1.21
C ARG A 121 -11.55 -22.93 -2.52
N ARG A 122 -10.76 -22.21 -3.32
CA ARG A 122 -10.34 -22.66 -4.65
C ARG A 122 -8.97 -22.11 -5.02
N ARG A 123 -7.95 -22.98 -4.97
CA ARG A 123 -6.56 -22.63 -5.29
C ARG A 123 -6.17 -23.15 -6.67
N ASP A 124 -6.55 -22.40 -7.71
CA ASP A 124 -6.09 -22.65 -9.08
C ASP A 124 -5.56 -21.36 -9.74
N ARG A 125 -4.92 -21.52 -10.92
CA ARG A 125 -4.29 -20.41 -11.65
C ARG A 125 -5.31 -19.36 -12.13
N LYS A 126 -6.56 -19.75 -12.41
CA LYS A 126 -7.61 -18.82 -12.84
C LYS A 126 -8.06 -17.96 -11.67
N THR A 127 -8.22 -18.55 -10.49
CA THR A 127 -8.51 -17.81 -9.26
C THR A 127 -7.39 -16.82 -8.93
N LEU A 128 -6.12 -17.24 -9.05
CA LEU A 128 -4.98 -16.33 -8.85
C LEU A 128 -5.01 -15.17 -9.85
N ALA A 129 -5.17 -15.45 -11.15
CA ALA A 129 -5.25 -14.41 -12.18
C ALA A 129 -6.40 -13.43 -11.92
N GLY A 130 -7.57 -13.93 -11.52
CA GLY A 130 -8.73 -13.11 -11.16
C GLY A 130 -8.44 -12.21 -9.95
N MET A 131 -7.82 -12.74 -8.89
CA MET A 131 -7.42 -11.96 -7.73
C MET A 131 -6.39 -10.87 -8.06
N LEU A 132 -5.40 -11.18 -8.91
CA LEU A 132 -4.40 -10.21 -9.35
C LEU A 132 -5.03 -9.09 -10.20
N LEU A 133 -5.93 -9.45 -11.12
CA LEU A 133 -6.64 -8.45 -11.94
C LEU A 133 -7.52 -7.55 -11.08
N LEU A 134 -8.29 -8.13 -10.14
CA LEU A 134 -9.12 -7.37 -9.21
C LEU A 134 -8.27 -6.40 -8.38
N ALA A 135 -7.16 -6.89 -7.81
CA ALA A 135 -6.27 -6.06 -7.01
C ALA A 135 -5.60 -4.95 -7.82
N PHE A 136 -5.20 -5.24 -9.06
CA PHE A 136 -4.66 -4.25 -9.97
C PHE A 136 -5.68 -3.13 -10.25
N LEU A 137 -6.90 -3.49 -10.62
CA LEU A 137 -7.96 -2.52 -10.93
C LEU A 137 -8.33 -1.65 -9.73
N CYS A 138 -8.51 -2.26 -8.55
CA CYS A 138 -8.89 -1.54 -7.34
C CYS A 138 -7.76 -0.65 -6.80
N THR A 139 -6.51 -1.13 -6.80
CA THR A 139 -5.39 -0.38 -6.22
C THR A 139 -4.96 0.77 -7.13
N PHE A 140 -5.03 0.58 -8.45
CA PHE A 140 -4.68 1.61 -9.42
C PHE A 140 -5.84 2.59 -9.69
N PHE A 141 -7.00 2.41 -9.04
CA PHE A 141 -8.19 3.25 -9.19
C PHE A 141 -7.94 4.76 -9.06
N PRO A 142 -7.18 5.26 -8.05
CA PRO A 142 -6.92 6.68 -7.95
C PRO A 142 -6.16 7.25 -9.15
N ALA A 143 -5.23 6.47 -9.71
CA ALA A 143 -4.51 6.84 -10.92
C ALA A 143 -5.42 6.83 -12.16
N TRP A 144 -6.33 5.86 -12.28
CA TRP A 144 -7.37 5.86 -13.33
C TRP A 144 -8.21 7.13 -13.25
N VAL A 145 -8.74 7.45 -12.08
CA VAL A 145 -9.58 8.64 -11.87
C VAL A 145 -8.82 9.91 -12.24
N ARG A 146 -7.53 10.01 -11.91
CA ARG A 146 -6.69 11.15 -12.29
C ARG A 146 -6.46 11.24 -13.80
N LEU A 147 -6.29 10.12 -14.50
CA LEU A 147 -6.12 10.10 -15.96
C LEU A 147 -7.43 10.42 -16.70
N PHE A 148 -8.57 9.96 -16.19
CA PHE A 148 -9.89 10.20 -16.78
C PHE A 148 -10.52 11.53 -16.38
N ARG A 149 -10.11 12.12 -15.26
CA ARG A 149 -10.26 13.56 -15.00
C ARG A 149 -9.19 14.33 -15.81
N LYS A 150 -9.35 14.42 -17.12
CA LYS A 150 -8.73 15.53 -17.86
C LYS A 150 -9.41 16.85 -17.44
N PRO A 151 -8.68 17.98 -17.51
CA PRO A 151 -9.10 19.28 -16.95
C PRO A 151 -10.50 19.73 -17.39
#